data_AF-A0A9N9N4S6-F1
#
_entry.id   AF-A0A9N9N4S6-F1
#
_cell.length_a   1.000
_cell.length_b   1.000
_cell.length_c   1.000
_cell.angle_alpha   90.00
_cell.angle_beta   90.00
_cell.angle_gamma   90.00
#
_symmetry.space_group_name_H-M   'P 1'
#
loop_
_entity.id
_entity.type
_entity.pdbx_description
1 polymer ?
#
loop_
_entity_poly.entity_id
_entity_poly.type
_entity_poly.pdbx_seq_one_letter_code
_entity_poly.pdbx_strand_id
1 'polypeptide(L)'
;MLINLIQVQHNLEHFRLGFRPENNGFTNHVTPRLLTSLASQAKSLNTVEFNRCNFLECDDLKELAQCENIRHLILWKCVGIGPDKMRTLQNTNFSKLKRLELYVHPGISADMVIKIIRESNNQLQSLRLAGITPQSDLLK
;
A
#
# COMPACT_ATOMS: atom_id res chain seq x y z
N MET A 1 9.88 6.31 -18.31
CA MET A 1 8.79 7.29 -18.50
C MET A 1 8.05 7.60 -17.19
N LEU A 2 7.37 6.63 -16.54
CA LEU A 2 6.58 6.87 -15.32
C LEU A 2 7.36 7.58 -14.18
N ILE A 3 8.57 7.12 -13.85
CA ILE A 3 9.40 7.73 -12.81
C ILE A 3 9.65 9.21 -13.10
N ASN A 4 10.00 9.55 -14.35
CA ASN A 4 10.25 10.94 -14.74
C ASN A 4 8.97 11.77 -14.61
N LEU A 5 7.80 11.21 -14.96
CA LEU A 5 6.52 11.90 -14.80
C LEU A 5 6.21 12.24 -13.34
N ILE A 6 6.57 11.38 -12.40
CA ILE A 6 6.44 11.64 -10.95
C ILE A 6 7.43 12.72 -10.51
N GLN A 7 8.69 12.62 -10.93
CA GLN A 7 9.77 13.50 -10.48
C GLN A 7 9.65 14.94 -10.95
N VAL A 8 9.01 15.19 -12.10
CA VAL A 8 8.75 16.56 -12.58
C VAL A 8 7.56 17.22 -11.88
N GLN A 9 6.83 16.50 -11.02
CA GLN A 9 5.78 17.09 -10.19
C GLN A 9 6.38 17.66 -8.91
N HIS A 10 5.72 18.67 -8.36
CA HIS A 10 6.08 19.26 -7.07
C HIS A 10 4.98 19.11 -6.01
N ASN A 11 3.76 18.77 -6.43
CA ASN A 11 2.56 18.67 -5.59
C ASN A 11 1.70 17.47 -5.98
N LEU A 12 2.30 16.32 -6.31
CA LEU A 12 1.50 15.15 -6.69
C LEU A 12 0.70 14.65 -5.48
N GLU A 13 -0.62 14.74 -5.57
CA GLU A 13 -1.54 14.36 -4.49
C GLU A 13 -2.03 12.92 -4.60
N HIS A 14 -2.29 12.47 -5.82
CA HIS A 14 -2.86 11.15 -6.09
C HIS A 14 -1.99 10.37 -7.04
N PHE A 15 -1.46 9.24 -6.56
CA PHE A 15 -0.79 8.26 -7.39
C PHE A 15 -1.62 6.99 -7.47
N ARG A 16 -1.92 6.54 -8.69
CA ARG A 16 -2.62 5.28 -8.94
C ARG A 16 -1.89 4.53 -10.04
N LEU A 17 -1.50 3.30 -9.74
CA LEU A 17 -0.89 2.38 -10.69
C LEU A 17 -1.62 1.05 -10.63
N GLY A 18 -2.15 0.62 -11.76
CA GLY A 18 -2.93 -0.60 -11.82
C GLY A 18 -4.11 -0.43 -12.75
N PHE A 19 -4.67 -1.58 -13.17
CA PHE A 19 -5.70 -1.69 -14.21
C PHE A 19 -5.16 -1.59 -15.65
N ARG A 20 -4.91 -2.77 -16.24
CA ARG A 20 -5.04 -2.97 -17.69
C ARG A 20 -6.27 -3.85 -17.90
N PRO A 21 -7.31 -3.41 -18.63
CA PRO A 21 -8.51 -4.22 -18.86
C PRO A 21 -8.20 -5.56 -19.52
N GLU A 22 -7.13 -5.59 -20.31
CA GLU A 22 -6.84 -6.65 -21.27
C GLU A 22 -5.92 -7.75 -20.72
N ASN A 23 -5.43 -7.63 -19.48
CA ASN A 23 -4.48 -8.59 -18.95
C ASN A 23 -4.73 -8.89 -17.47
N ASN A 24 -4.97 -10.17 -17.17
CA ASN A 24 -5.11 -10.67 -15.80
C ASN A 24 -3.76 -10.82 -15.07
N GLY A 25 -2.62 -10.62 -15.76
CA GLY A 25 -1.28 -10.73 -15.20
C GLY A 25 -0.81 -9.55 -14.34
N PHE A 26 0.26 -9.77 -13.56
CA PHE A 26 0.91 -8.78 -12.70
C PHE A 26 2.01 -8.00 -13.44
N THR A 27 1.70 -7.44 -14.61
CA THR A 27 2.70 -6.83 -15.50
C THR A 27 3.17 -5.45 -15.07
N ASN A 28 2.56 -4.85 -14.03
CA ASN A 28 2.98 -3.56 -13.49
C ASN A 28 4.00 -3.81 -12.37
N HIS A 29 5.28 -3.84 -12.74
CA HIS A 29 6.38 -4.02 -11.80
C HIS A 29 6.59 -2.74 -10.98
N VAL A 30 6.52 -2.88 -9.66
CA VAL A 30 6.93 -1.86 -8.70
C VAL A 30 8.37 -2.12 -8.38
N THR A 31 9.20 -1.14 -8.73
CA THR A 31 10.65 -1.19 -8.49
C THR A 31 11.01 -0.31 -7.31
N PRO A 32 12.16 -0.54 -6.65
CA PRO A 32 12.65 0.37 -5.61
C PRO A 32 12.75 1.82 -6.09
N ARG A 33 13.18 2.04 -7.34
CA ARG A 33 13.24 3.39 -7.94
C ARG A 33 11.88 4.07 -8.05
N LEU A 34 10.82 3.31 -8.32
CA LEU A 34 9.46 3.85 -8.32
C LEU A 34 9.07 4.32 -6.91
N LEU A 35 9.34 3.52 -5.88
CA LEU A 35 9.06 3.91 -4.50
C LEU A 35 9.87 5.13 -4.07
N THR A 36 11.16 5.22 -4.43
CA THR A 36 11.98 6.42 -4.21
C THR A 36 11.39 7.66 -4.89
N SER A 37 10.87 7.52 -6.11
CA SER A 37 10.24 8.64 -6.80
C SER A 37 8.94 9.11 -6.11
N LEU A 38 8.15 8.19 -5.54
CA LEU A 38 6.98 8.55 -4.75
C LEU A 38 7.36 9.24 -3.45
N ALA A 39 8.42 8.80 -2.77
CA ALA A 39 8.92 9.46 -1.56
C ALA A 39 9.34 10.91 -1.80
N SER A 40 9.77 11.27 -3.02
CA SER A 40 10.03 12.68 -3.37
C SER A 40 8.79 13.59 -3.25
N GLN A 41 7.59 12.98 -3.24
CA GLN A 41 6.29 13.63 -3.12
C GLN A 41 5.67 13.40 -1.73
N ALA A 42 6.46 12.98 -0.72
CA ALA A 42 5.96 12.63 0.61
C ALA A 42 5.12 13.71 1.30
N LYS A 43 5.39 14.99 1.00
CA LYS A 43 4.66 16.13 1.57
C LYS A 43 3.31 16.39 0.92
N SER A 44 3.08 15.93 -0.31
CA SER A 44 1.85 16.19 -1.08
C SER A 44 0.99 14.94 -1.26
N LEU A 45 1.59 13.75 -1.34
CA LEU A 45 0.87 12.50 -1.58
C LEU A 45 -0.15 12.22 -0.47
N ASN A 46 -1.42 12.15 -0.88
CA ASN A 46 -2.56 11.81 -0.03
C ASN A 46 -3.19 10.46 -0.41
N THR A 47 -3.01 10.00 -1.65
CA THR A 47 -3.58 8.76 -2.15
C THR A 47 -2.49 7.97 -2.86
N VAL A 48 -2.28 6.74 -2.41
CA VAL A 48 -1.42 5.77 -3.09
C VAL A 48 -2.22 4.51 -3.33
N GLU A 49 -2.44 4.21 -4.60
CA GLU A 49 -3.15 3.03 -5.05
C GLU A 49 -2.28 2.19 -5.97
N PHE A 50 -2.07 0.94 -5.55
CA PHE A 50 -1.51 -0.11 -6.38
C PHE A 50 -2.55 -1.20 -6.55
N ASN A 51 -2.91 -1.48 -7.80
CA ASN A 51 -3.89 -2.51 -8.16
C ASN A 51 -3.27 -3.51 -9.13
N ARG A 52 -3.19 -4.79 -8.76
CA ARG A 52 -2.55 -5.85 -9.57
C ARG A 52 -1.10 -5.54 -9.94
N CYS A 53 -0.35 -5.00 -8.98
CA CYS A 53 1.06 -4.66 -9.16
C CYS A 53 1.99 -5.71 -8.54
N ASN A 54 3.20 -5.84 -9.08
CA ASN A 54 4.21 -6.80 -8.65
C ASN A 54 5.32 -6.11 -7.84
N PHE A 55 5.44 -6.48 -6.56
CA PHE A 55 6.42 -5.94 -5.62
C PHE A 55 7.59 -6.90 -5.34
N LEU A 56 7.77 -7.96 -6.13
CA LEU A 56 8.85 -8.95 -5.91
C LEU A 56 10.26 -8.35 -6.01
N GLU A 57 10.42 -7.22 -6.68
CA GLU A 57 11.70 -6.49 -6.82
C GLU A 57 11.96 -5.50 -5.67
N CYS A 58 10.99 -5.29 -4.78
CA CYS A 58 11.19 -4.47 -3.59
C CYS A 58 11.56 -5.38 -2.42
N ASP A 59 12.53 -5.00 -1.60
CA ASP A 59 12.81 -5.73 -0.36
C ASP A 59 11.80 -5.31 0.73
N ASP A 60 11.64 -3.99 0.89
CA ASP A 60 10.80 -3.35 1.89
C ASP A 60 9.90 -2.25 1.26
N LEU A 61 9.20 -1.46 2.08
CA LEU A 61 8.37 -0.32 1.66
C LEU A 61 8.76 1.00 2.35
N LYS A 62 10.03 1.18 2.74
CA LYS A 62 10.46 2.29 3.59
C LYS A 62 10.30 3.66 2.92
N GLU A 63 10.47 3.73 1.60
CA GLU A 63 10.25 4.96 0.85
C GLU A 63 8.77 5.37 0.89
N LEU A 64 7.86 4.40 0.77
CA LEU A 64 6.42 4.66 0.89
C LEU A 64 6.06 5.09 2.32
N ALA A 65 6.74 4.52 3.33
CA ALA A 65 6.55 4.88 4.74
C ALA A 65 6.90 6.34 5.07
N GLN A 66 7.68 7.02 4.23
CA GLN A 66 7.99 8.46 4.41
C GLN A 66 6.81 9.37 4.07
N CYS A 67 5.78 8.84 3.39
CA CYS A 67 4.61 9.60 2.94
C CYS A 67 3.55 9.71 4.05
N GLU A 68 3.84 10.47 5.11
CA GLU A 68 2.97 10.59 6.31
C GLU A 68 1.62 11.28 6.06
N ASN A 69 1.45 11.92 4.89
CA ASN A 69 0.19 12.58 4.49
C ASN A 69 -0.82 11.64 3.84
N ILE A 70 -0.50 10.35 3.69
CA ILE A 70 -1.40 9.38 3.09
C ILE A 70 -2.73 9.30 3.87
N ARG A 71 -3.82 9.55 3.15
CA ARG A 71 -5.20 9.37 3.58
C ARG A 71 -5.79 8.10 3.03
N HIS A 72 -5.41 7.70 1.82
CA HIS A 72 -5.89 6.48 1.16
C HIS A 72 -4.71 5.60 0.75
N LEU A 73 -4.60 4.42 1.36
CA LEU A 73 -3.64 3.39 1.00
C LEU A 73 -4.38 2.16 0.47
N ILE A 74 -4.17 1.85 -0.80
CA ILE A 74 -4.83 0.74 -1.49
C ILE A 74 -3.76 -0.15 -2.09
N LEU A 75 -3.60 -1.36 -1.55
CA LEU A 75 -2.73 -2.42 -2.09
C LEU A 75 -3.62 -3.59 -2.49
N TRP A 76 -4.26 -3.47 -3.65
CA TRP A 76 -5.29 -4.40 -4.09
C TRP A 76 -4.75 -5.44 -5.06
N LYS A 77 -4.94 -6.73 -4.74
CA LYS A 77 -4.48 -7.87 -5.54
C LYS A 77 -3.04 -7.70 -6.02
N CYS A 78 -2.15 -7.13 -5.22
CA CYS A 78 -0.73 -7.05 -5.57
C CYS A 78 -0.08 -8.43 -5.37
N VAL A 79 1.14 -8.64 -5.87
CA VAL A 79 1.95 -9.82 -5.55
C VAL A 79 3.26 -9.35 -4.92
N GLY A 80 3.84 -10.15 -4.04
CA GLY A 80 5.09 -9.82 -3.34
C GLY A 80 4.93 -8.92 -2.11
N ILE A 81 3.70 -8.53 -1.76
CA ILE A 81 3.37 -7.87 -0.47
C ILE A 81 3.26 -8.94 0.62
N GLY A 82 4.41 -9.43 1.08
CA GLY A 82 4.53 -10.40 2.17
C GLY A 82 4.68 -9.75 3.55
N PRO A 83 4.88 -10.58 4.59
CA PRO A 83 5.04 -10.12 5.98
C PRO A 83 6.13 -9.07 6.16
N ASP A 84 7.27 -9.21 5.49
CA ASP A 84 8.41 -8.30 5.66
C ASP A 84 8.10 -6.87 5.19
N LYS A 85 7.38 -6.73 4.07
CA LYS A 85 6.91 -5.42 3.58
C LYS A 85 5.81 -4.84 4.45
N MET A 86 4.93 -5.69 4.97
CA MET A 86 3.90 -5.27 5.93
C MET A 86 4.51 -4.81 7.25
N ARG A 87 5.66 -5.37 7.67
CA ARG A 87 6.40 -4.92 8.86
C ARG A 87 6.86 -3.47 8.72
N THR A 88 7.20 -3.02 7.51
CA THR A 88 7.52 -1.60 7.26
C THR A 88 6.28 -0.73 7.47
N LEU A 89 5.15 -1.10 6.87
CA LEU A 89 3.92 -0.31 6.93
C LEU A 89 3.32 -0.23 8.35
N GLN A 90 3.35 -1.31 9.13
CA GLN A 90 2.82 -1.28 10.50
C GLN A 90 3.60 -0.40 11.47
N ASN A 91 4.82 0.02 11.11
CA ASN A 91 5.64 0.94 11.91
C ASN A 91 5.63 2.37 11.34
N THR A 92 4.76 2.64 10.37
CA THR A 92 4.63 3.95 9.74
C THR A 92 3.58 4.79 10.46
N ASN A 93 3.88 6.09 10.68
CA ASN A 93 2.88 7.04 11.17
C ASN A 93 1.81 7.30 10.10
N PHE A 94 0.65 6.68 10.28
CA PHE A 94 -0.50 6.82 9.39
C PHE A 94 -1.60 7.69 9.99
N SER A 95 -1.27 8.66 10.86
CA SER A 95 -2.23 9.49 11.62
C SER A 95 -3.34 10.17 10.80
N LYS A 96 -3.18 10.29 9.47
CA LYS A 96 -4.16 10.88 8.54
C LYS A 96 -4.93 9.85 7.71
N LEU A 97 -4.65 8.55 7.87
CA LEU A 97 -5.24 7.47 7.10
C LEU A 97 -6.74 7.36 7.37
N LYS A 98 -7.53 7.46 6.30
CA LYS A 98 -8.99 7.36 6.29
C LYS A 98 -9.49 6.14 5.53
N ARG A 99 -8.72 5.62 4.58
CA ARG A 99 -9.07 4.42 3.82
C ARG A 99 -7.89 3.47 3.71
N LEU A 100 -8.12 2.23 4.09
CA LEU A 100 -7.17 1.13 3.96
C LEU A 100 -7.84 0.00 3.17
N GLU A 101 -7.25 -0.36 2.06
CA GLU A 101 -7.64 -1.55 1.31
C GLU A 101 -6.47 -2.47 1.09
N LEU A 102 -6.58 -3.69 1.58
CA LEU A 102 -5.53 -4.70 1.47
C LEU A 102 -6.10 -5.99 0.92
N TYR A 103 -5.38 -6.57 -0.04
CA TYR A 103 -5.49 -8.00 -0.32
C TYR A 103 -4.50 -8.74 0.56
N VAL A 104 -5.00 -9.46 1.55
CA VAL A 104 -4.20 -10.12 2.57
C VAL A 104 -3.65 -11.43 2.02
N HIS A 105 -2.33 -11.47 1.90
CA HIS A 105 -1.54 -12.63 1.51
C HIS A 105 -1.26 -13.55 2.70
N PRO A 106 -0.98 -14.85 2.44
CA PRO A 106 -0.49 -15.76 3.47
C PRO A 106 0.69 -15.17 4.26
N GLY A 107 0.65 -15.34 5.59
CA GLY A 107 1.67 -14.85 6.51
C GLY A 107 1.45 -13.42 7.03
N ILE A 108 0.60 -12.61 6.41
CA ILE A 108 0.18 -11.34 6.99
C ILE A 108 -0.80 -11.64 8.12
N SER A 109 -0.41 -11.36 9.37
CA SER A 109 -1.28 -11.58 10.53
C SER A 109 -2.28 -10.45 10.70
N ALA A 110 -3.40 -10.74 11.37
CA ALA A 110 -4.37 -9.72 11.76
C ALA A 110 -3.73 -8.62 12.62
N ASP A 111 -2.78 -8.97 13.50
CA ASP A 111 -2.07 -8.02 14.36
C ASP A 111 -1.30 -6.95 13.58
N MET A 112 -0.68 -7.32 12.44
CA MET A 112 -0.01 -6.35 11.58
C MET A 112 -1.00 -5.31 11.04
N VAL A 113 -2.18 -5.76 10.60
CA VAL A 113 -3.24 -4.88 10.10
C VAL A 113 -3.83 -4.03 11.24
N ILE A 114 -4.09 -4.63 12.40
CA ILE A 114 -4.57 -3.91 13.60
C ILE A 114 -3.58 -2.82 13.99
N LYS A 115 -2.28 -3.07 13.91
CA LYS A 115 -1.27 -2.07 14.21
C LYS A 115 -1.33 -0.89 13.23
N ILE A 116 -1.44 -1.14 11.92
CA ILE A 116 -1.67 -0.07 10.91
C ILE A 116 -2.92 0.74 11.24
N ILE A 117 -4.02 0.09 11.64
CA ILE A 117 -5.26 0.78 12.03
C ILE A 117 -5.04 1.66 13.26
N ARG A 118 -4.30 1.18 14.28
CA ARG A 118 -3.99 1.98 15.47
C ARG A 118 -3.13 3.20 15.13
N GLU A 119 -2.13 3.04 14.26
CA GLU A 119 -1.29 4.14 13.76
C GLU A 119 -2.10 5.17 12.95
N SER A 120 -3.33 4.85 12.53
CA SER A 120 -4.26 5.82 11.96
C SER A 120 -4.92 6.76 12.98
N ASN A 121 -4.50 6.73 14.24
CA ASN A 121 -5.19 7.40 15.35
C ASN A 121 -6.68 6.99 15.46
N ASN A 122 -7.00 5.76 15.05
CA ASN A 122 -8.37 5.24 14.94
C ASN A 122 -9.30 6.15 14.13
N GLN A 123 -8.76 6.87 13.14
CA GLN A 123 -9.50 7.79 12.28
C GLN A 123 -9.98 7.14 10.97
N LEU A 124 -9.75 5.85 10.81
CA LEU A 124 -10.10 5.09 9.62
C LEU A 124 -11.63 5.08 9.40
N GLN A 125 -12.05 5.46 8.20
CA GLN A 125 -13.45 5.56 7.79
C GLN A 125 -13.87 4.42 6.85
N SER A 126 -12.90 3.82 6.14
CA SER A 126 -13.14 2.74 5.20
C SER A 126 -12.06 1.67 5.34
N LEU A 127 -12.49 0.43 5.53
CA LEU A 127 -11.64 -0.74 5.62
C LEU A 127 -12.13 -1.81 4.65
N ARG A 128 -11.27 -2.21 3.71
CA ARG A 128 -11.55 -3.35 2.84
C ARG A 128 -10.43 -4.36 2.98
N LEU A 129 -10.79 -5.56 3.42
CA LEU A 129 -9.87 -6.68 3.56
C LEU A 129 -10.39 -7.82 2.70
N ALA A 130 -9.63 -8.21 1.68
CA ALA A 130 -9.88 -9.43 0.92
C ALA A 130 -8.79 -10.46 1.22
N GLY A 131 -9.10 -11.74 1.14
CA GLY A 131 -8.13 -12.80 1.44
C GLY A 131 -7.95 -13.09 2.94
N ILE A 132 -8.49 -12.25 3.84
CA ILE A 132 -8.72 -12.66 5.22
C ILE A 132 -9.86 -13.66 5.20
N THR A 133 -9.52 -14.93 5.37
CA THR A 133 -10.52 -15.95 5.68
C THR A 133 -10.64 -15.95 7.20
N PRO A 134 -11.80 -15.66 7.81
CA PRO A 134 -11.98 -15.84 9.25
C PRO A 134 -11.97 -17.34 9.55
N GLN A 135 -10.77 -17.95 9.62
CA GLN A 135 -10.62 -19.39 9.85
C GLN A 135 -10.89 -19.78 11.30
N SER A 136 -10.83 -18.83 12.24
CA SER A 136 -11.08 -19.08 13.67
C SER A 136 -12.54 -18.85 14.11
N ASP A 137 -13.33 -18.10 13.33
CA ASP A 137 -14.68 -17.66 13.77
C ASP A 137 -15.81 -18.50 13.15
N LEU A 138 -15.47 -19.48 12.31
CA LEU A 138 -16.43 -20.43 11.72
C LEU A 138 -16.43 -21.81 12.42
N LEU A 139 -15.68 -21.94 13.53
CA LEU A 139 -15.55 -23.18 14.30
C LEU A 139 -15.98 -23.04 15.77
N LYS A 140 -16.82 -22.04 16.08
CA LYS A 140 -17.56 -21.99 17.35
C LYS A 140 -19.03 -22.20 17.11
#